data_AF-A0A0P9Q5W3-F1
#
_entry.id   AF-A0A0P9Q5W3-F1
#
_cell.length_a   1.000
_cell.length_b   1.000
_cell.length_c   1.000
_cell.angle_alpha   90.00
_cell.angle_beta   90.00
_cell.angle_gamma   90.00
#
_symmetry.space_group_name_H-M   'P 1'
#
loop_
_entity.id
_entity.type
_entity.pdbx_description
1 polymer ?
#
loop_
_entity_poly.entity_id
_entity_poly.type
_entity_poly.pdbx_seq_one_letter_code
_entity_poly.pdbx_strand_id
1 'polypeptide(L)' 'ELAVELAPALIDDLKQVARQQGVTLFMLLLASFQTLLHRHSGQPDIRVGVPIANRTRAETEGLIGFFVN' A
#
# COMPACT_ATOMS: atom_id res chain seq x y z
N GLU A 1 6.24 -7.35 17.36
CA GLU A 1 5.69 -6.72 16.15
C GLU A 1 4.56 -5.78 16.55
N LEU A 2 4.44 -4.62 15.90
CA LEU A 2 3.28 -3.75 16.08
C LEU A 2 2.20 -4.21 15.10
N ALA A 3 1.44 -5.25 15.47
CA ALA A 3 0.33 -5.73 14.65
C ALA A 3 -0.88 -4.82 14.87
N VAL A 4 -1.46 -4.31 13.78
CA VAL A 4 -2.72 -3.55 13.80
C VAL A 4 -3.75 -4.36 13.04
N GLU A 5 -4.71 -4.93 13.77
CA GLU A 5 -5.83 -5.64 13.17
C GLU A 5 -6.95 -4.66 12.84
N LEU A 6 -7.49 -4.76 11.62
CA LEU A 6 -8.62 -3.97 11.16
C LEU A 6 -9.88 -4.82 11.24
N ALA A 7 -10.94 -4.27 11.84
CA ALA A 7 -12.24 -4.93 11.85
C ALA A 7 -12.71 -5.21 10.40
N PRO A 8 -13.37 -6.35 10.12
CA PRO A 8 -13.81 -6.69 8.78
C PRO A 8 -14.68 -5.61 8.12
N ALA A 9 -15.58 -5.00 8.88
CA ALA A 9 -16.43 -3.90 8.39
C ALA A 9 -15.60 -2.70 7.90
N LEU A 10 -14.53 -2.34 8.62
CA LEU A 10 -13.64 -1.26 8.20
C LEU A 10 -12.90 -1.59 6.91
N ILE A 11 -12.51 -2.85 6.72
CA ILE A 11 -11.86 -3.30 5.47
C ILE A 11 -12.83 -3.14 4.29
N ASP A 12 -14.10 -3.48 4.48
CA ASP A 12 -15.12 -3.37 3.43
C ASP A 12 -15.42 -1.91 3.09
N ASP A 13 -15.52 -1.04 4.10
CA ASP A 13 -15.68 0.40 3.91
C ASP A 13 -14.48 0.99 3.15
N LEU A 14 -13.25 0.61 3.51
CA LEU A 14 -12.04 1.05 2.80
C LEU A 14 -12.02 0.58 1.34
N LYS A 15 -12.44 -0.66 1.06
CA LYS A 15 -12.58 -1.16 -0.32
C LYS A 15 -13.64 -0.38 -1.09
N GLN A 16 -14.75 -0.01 -0.44
CA GLN A 16 -15.79 0.81 -1.07
C GLN A 16 -15.25 2.20 -1.42
N VAL A 17 -14.54 2.86 -0.50
CA VAL A 17 -13.90 4.16 -0.75
C VAL A 17 -12.91 4.04 -1.91
N ALA A 18 -12.05 3.03 -1.92
CA ALA A 18 -11.09 2.81 -3.01
C ALA A 18 -11.80 2.68 -4.38
N ARG A 19 -12.90 1.91 -4.44
CA ARG A 19 -13.72 1.78 -5.65
C ARG A 19 -14.37 3.09 -6.08
N GLN A 20 -14.96 3.84 -5.13
CA GLN A 20 -15.60 5.13 -5.41
C GLN A 20 -14.60 6.16 -5.97
N GLN A 21 -13.35 6.10 -5.52
CA GLN A 21 -12.27 6.97 -6.00
C GLN A 21 -11.54 6.42 -7.24
N GLY A 22 -11.87 5.21 -7.71
CA GLY A 22 -11.20 4.58 -8.86
C GLY A 22 -9.74 4.20 -8.61
N VAL A 23 -9.36 3.93 -7.35
CA VAL A 23 -7.98 3.59 -6.95
C VAL A 23 -7.90 2.19 -6.34
N THR A 24 -6.69 1.64 -6.24
CA THR A 24 -6.47 0.38 -5.51
C THR A 24 -6.51 0.61 -4.00
N LEU A 25 -6.84 -0.43 -3.22
CA LEU A 25 -6.76 -0.36 -1.75
C LEU A 25 -5.34 -0.02 -1.28
N PHE A 26 -4.31 -0.52 -1.98
CA PHE A 26 -2.92 -0.18 -1.72
C PHE A 26 -2.67 1.33 -1.85
N MET A 27 -3.12 1.96 -2.94
CA MET A 27 -2.97 3.40 -3.16
C MET A 27 -3.69 4.21 -2.08
N LEU A 28 -4.91 3.82 -1.71
CA LEU A 28 -5.68 4.47 -0.64
C LEU A 28 -4.93 4.44 0.70
N LEU A 29 -4.39 3.29 1.08
CA LEU A 29 -3.62 3.13 2.31
C LEU A 29 -2.30 3.89 2.27
N LEU A 30 -1.58 3.86 1.13
CA LEU A 30 -0.34 4.62 0.95
C LEU A 30 -0.58 6.13 1.10
N ALA A 31 -1.64 6.66 0.48
CA ALA A 31 -2.02 8.08 0.61
C ALA A 31 -2.41 8.43 2.05
N SER A 32 -3.14 7.55 2.73
CA SER A 32 -3.51 7.72 4.14
C SER A 32 -2.27 7.75 5.04
N PHE A 33 -1.29 6.87 4.77
CA PHE A 33 -0.03 6.83 5.49
C PHE A 33 0.83 8.08 5.25
N GLN A 34 0.96 8.53 3.99
CA GLN A 34 1.65 9.79 3.68
C GLN A 34 0.98 10.99 4.36
N THR A 35 -0.36 11.02 4.42
CA THR A 35 -1.11 12.05 5.14
C THR A 35 -0.81 12.03 6.64
N LEU A 36 -0.75 10.84 7.25
CA LEU A 36 -0.36 10.67 8.65
C LEU A 36 1.07 11.21 8.89
N LEU A 37 2.03 10.82 8.05
CA LEU A 37 3.42 11.30 8.14
C LEU A 37 3.51 12.82 7.98
N HIS A 38 2.77 13.41 7.04
CA HIS A 38 2.70 14.86 6.86
C HIS A 38 2.23 15.56 8.13
N ARG A 39 1.13 15.08 8.74
CA ARG A 39 0.59 15.65 9.98
C ARG A 39 1.56 15.56 11.16
N HIS A 40 2.35 14.49 11.24
CA HIS A 40 3.31 14.30 12.34
C HIS A 40 4.64 15.01 12.13
N SER A 41 5.10 15.14 10.88
CA SER A 41 6.41 15.73 10.57
C SER A 41 6.34 17.21 10.19
N GLY A 42 5.19 17.71 9.76
CA GLY A 42 5.03 19.02 9.13
C GLY A 42 5.71 19.16 7.76
N GLN A 43 6.29 18.08 7.22
CA GLN A 43 7.01 18.15 5.95
C GLN A 43 6.03 18.09 4.77
N PRO A 44 6.10 19.04 3.82
CA PRO A 44 5.19 19.09 2.68
C PRO A 44 5.50 18.04 1.60
N ASP A 45 6.72 17.50 1.58
CA ASP A 45 7.17 16.51 0.62
C ASP A 45 7.80 15.32 1.35
N ILE A 46 7.22 14.12 1.18
CA ILE A 46 7.60 12.90 1.89
C ILE A 46 7.72 11.76 0.89
N ARG A 47 8.93 11.20 0.78
CA ARG A 47 9.20 10.02 -0.04
C ARG A 47 8.97 8.75 0.78
N VAL A 48 8.13 7.86 0.25
CA VAL A 48 7.89 6.53 0.82
C VAL A 48 8.32 5.49 -0.21
N GLY A 49 9.29 4.66 0.15
CA GLY A 49 9.70 3.52 -0.67
C GLY A 49 8.66 2.40 -0.59
N VAL A 50 8.33 1.81 -1.73
CA VAL A 50 7.39 0.69 -1.84
C VAL A 50 8.09 -0.45 -2.56
N PRO A 51 8.30 -1.61 -1.93
CA PRO A 51 8.87 -2.75 -2.62
C PRO A 51 7.88 -3.29 -3.65
N ILE A 52 8.38 -3.63 -4.84
CA ILE A 52 7.60 -4.29 -5.89
C ILE A 52 8.07 -5.72 -6.06
N ALA A 53 7.15 -6.63 -6.39
CA ALA A 53 7.48 -8.04 -6.59
C ALA A 53 8.46 -8.27 -7.77
N ASN A 54 8.46 -7.36 -8.75
CA ASN A 54 9.35 -7.36 -9.91
C ASN A 54 9.32 -8.67 -10.74
N ARG A 55 8.13 -9.29 -10.83
CA ARG A 55 7.86 -10.49 -11.63
C ARG A 55 7.00 -10.12 -12.84
N THR A 56 7.54 -9.29 -13.72
CA THR A 56 6.80 -8.74 -14.89
C THR A 56 6.86 -9.63 -16.13
N ARG A 57 7.64 -10.71 -16.09
CA ARG A 57 7.76 -11.71 -17.15
C ARG A 57 7.14 -13.02 -16.68
N ALA A 58 6.37 -13.67 -17.55
CA ALA A 58 5.76 -14.99 -17.26
C ALA A 58 6.82 -16.03 -16.82
N GLU A 59 8.02 -15.95 -17.38
CA GLU A 59 9.17 -16.80 -17.04
C GLU A 59 9.57 -16.72 -15.56
N THR A 60 9.33 -15.59 -14.88
CA THR A 60 9.74 -15.36 -13.49
C THR A 60 8.63 -15.52 -12.47
N GLU A 61 7.37 -15.72 -12.90
CA GLU A 61 6.23 -15.85 -12.00
C GLU A 61 6.37 -17.05 -11.05
N GLY A 62 6.79 -18.21 -11.58
CA GLY A 62 6.92 -19.47 -10.83
C GLY A 62 8.30 -19.74 -10.19
N LEU A 63 9.29 -18.85 -10.38
CA LEU A 63 10.66 -19.11 -9.93
C LEU A 63 10.86 -18.82 -8.44
N ILE A 64 11.63 -19.67 -7.77
CA ILE A 64 12.13 -19.44 -6.41
C ILE A 64 13.41 -18.61 -6.51
N GLY A 65 13.45 -17.44 -5.87
CA GLY A 65 14.58 -16.52 -5.90
C GLY A 65 14.25 -15.11 -5.39
N PHE A 66 15.26 -14.25 -5.26
CA PHE A 66 15.11 -12.86 -4.85
C PHE A 66 14.87 -11.95 -6.06
N PHE A 67 13.63 -11.46 -6.19
CA PHE A 67 13.23 -10.60 -7.30
C PHE A 67 12.84 -9.19 -6.85
N VAL A 68 12.51 -8.99 -5.57
CA VAL A 68 12.00 -7.71 -5.02
C VAL A 68 12.95 -6.55 -5.29
N ASN A 69 12.38 -5.39 -5.65
CA ASN A 69 13.07 -4.10 -5.78
C ASN A 69 12.33 -3.01 -5.01
#